data_AF-A0A2N6U151-F1
#
_entry.id   AF-A0A2N6U151-F1
#
_cell.length_a   1.000
_cell.length_b   1.000
_cell.length_c   1.000
_cell.angle_alpha   90.00
_cell.angle_beta   90.00
_cell.angle_gamma   90.00
#
_symmetry.space_group_name_H-M   'P 1'
#
loop_
_entity.id
_entity.type
_entity.pdbx_description
1 polymer ?
#
loop_
_entity_poly.entity_id
_entity_poly.type
_entity_poly.pdbx_seq_one_letter_code
_entity_poly.pdbx_strand_id
1 'polypeptide(L)'
;MRSFPTHLPLPTPFSGQEAAHQERESIRALLLERRPSLARRLTVGPSGALVIPLPGGGSVEVGRMRRRGAARWVVVAPTADAPGGVKVREPHTLGGITRAVLAALDSTDMR
;
A
#
# COMPACT_ATOMS: atom_id res chain seq x y z
N MET A 1 4.10 45.47 -32.10
CA MET A 1 3.20 44.30 -32.02
C MET A 1 3.88 43.24 -31.15
N ARG A 2 3.33 42.94 -29.97
CA ARG A 2 3.91 41.97 -29.03
C ARG A 2 3.19 40.63 -29.21
N SER A 3 3.90 39.62 -29.69
CA SER A 3 3.41 38.24 -29.74
C SER A 3 3.95 37.49 -28.52
N PHE A 4 3.07 37.10 -27.61
CA PHE A 4 3.38 36.16 -26.53
C PHE A 4 3.08 34.73 -27.01
N PRO A 5 3.98 33.75 -26.86
CA PRO A 5 3.67 32.37 -27.16
C PRO A 5 2.90 31.78 -25.96
N THR A 6 1.61 31.51 -26.14
CA THR A 6 0.80 30.77 -25.15
C THR A 6 0.95 29.28 -25.43
N HIS A 7 2.06 28.68 -24.99
CA HIS A 7 2.09 27.23 -24.83
C HIS A 7 1.72 26.91 -23.38
N LEU A 8 0.43 26.71 -23.13
CA LEU A 8 -0.02 26.05 -21.90
C LEU A 8 0.59 24.64 -21.89
N PRO A 9 1.29 24.22 -20.83
CA PRO A 9 1.68 22.83 -20.70
C PRO A 9 0.41 21.98 -20.54
N LEU A 10 0.26 20.98 -21.41
CA LEU A 10 -0.73 19.91 -21.23
C LEU A 10 -0.51 19.25 -19.85
N PRO A 11 -1.56 18.83 -19.13
CA PRO A 11 -1.39 18.01 -17.94
C PRO A 11 -0.58 16.78 -18.34
N THR A 12 0.65 16.68 -17.85
CA THR A 12 1.48 15.50 -18.09
C THR A 12 0.71 14.29 -17.54
N PRO A 13 0.66 13.16 -18.27
CA PRO A 13 0.17 11.93 -17.67
C PRO A 13 0.99 11.72 -16.40
N PHE A 14 0.31 11.57 -15.26
CA PHE A 14 0.98 11.35 -13.98
C PHE A 14 2.10 10.33 -14.17
N SER A 15 3.33 10.71 -13.81
CA SER A 15 4.44 9.77 -13.85
C SER A 15 4.03 8.53 -13.03
N GLY A 16 4.52 7.34 -13.41
CA GLY A 16 4.12 6.10 -12.72
C GLY A 16 4.37 6.12 -11.20
N GLN A 17 5.21 7.04 -10.72
CA GLN A 17 5.43 7.30 -9.29
C GLN A 17 4.32 8.12 -8.63
N GLU A 18 3.79 9.15 -9.30
CA GLU A 18 2.70 9.97 -8.75
C GLU A 18 1.40 9.16 -8.66
N ALA A 19 1.12 8.33 -9.66
CA ALA A 19 0.00 7.37 -9.59
C ALA A 19 0.18 6.37 -8.43
N ALA A 20 1.41 5.89 -8.19
CA ALA A 20 1.70 5.00 -7.06
C ALA A 20 1.47 5.69 -5.71
N HIS A 21 1.86 6.96 -5.62
CA HIS A 21 1.68 7.76 -4.42
C HIS A 21 0.19 7.95 -4.10
N GLN A 22 -0.62 8.33 -5.09
CA GLN A 22 -2.07 8.49 -4.92
C GLN A 22 -2.76 7.18 -4.54
N GLU A 23 -2.42 6.06 -5.18
CA GLU A 23 -2.96 4.75 -4.81
C GLU A 23 -2.60 4.39 -3.36
N ARG A 24 -1.35 4.64 -2.93
CA ARG A 24 -0.89 4.39 -1.56
C ARG A 24 -1.67 5.20 -0.54
N GLU A 25 -1.82 6.51 -0.78
CA GLU A 25 -2.59 7.37 0.13
C GLU A 25 -4.07 6.96 0.14
N SER A 26 -4.62 6.50 -0.98
CA SER A 26 -5.98 5.93 -1.03
C SER A 26 -6.11 4.67 -0.17
N ILE A 27 -5.14 3.74 -0.25
CA ILE A 27 -5.10 2.54 0.61
C ILE A 27 -5.00 2.94 2.08
N ARG A 28 -4.12 3.90 2.41
CA ARG A 28 -3.95 4.41 3.76
C ARG A 28 -5.24 5.03 4.29
N ALA A 29 -5.89 5.90 3.52
CA ALA A 29 -7.17 6.50 3.90
C ALA A 29 -8.24 5.44 4.20
N LEU A 30 -8.39 4.45 3.31
CA LEU A 30 -9.34 3.34 3.50
C LEU A 30 -9.02 2.50 4.75
N LEU A 31 -7.74 2.26 5.05
CA LEU A 31 -7.34 1.55 6.27
C LEU A 31 -7.70 2.34 7.52
N LEU A 32 -7.46 3.66 7.53
CA LEU A 32 -7.74 4.52 8.67
C LEU A 32 -9.25 4.75 8.86
N GLU A 33 -10.02 4.82 7.79
CA GLU A 33 -11.49 4.89 7.83
C GLU A 33 -12.06 3.63 8.51
N ARG A 34 -11.51 2.45 8.19
CA ARG A 34 -11.98 1.17 8.74
C ARG A 34 -11.45 0.88 10.14
N ARG A 35 -10.21 1.29 10.44
CA ARG A 35 -9.58 1.06 11.75
C ARG A 35 -8.71 2.27 12.12
N PRO A 36 -9.31 3.31 12.75
CA PRO A 36 -8.61 4.55 13.11
C PRO A 36 -7.41 4.34 14.04
N SER A 37 -7.44 3.29 14.86
CA SER A 37 -6.33 2.94 15.76
C SER A 37 -5.02 2.61 15.03
N LEU A 38 -5.07 2.28 13.73
CA LEU A 38 -3.87 2.07 12.92
C LEU A 38 -3.06 3.34 12.71
N ALA A 39 -3.64 4.53 12.86
CA ALA A 39 -2.96 5.81 12.64
C ALA A 39 -1.66 5.94 13.46
N ARG A 40 -1.61 5.32 14.65
CA ARG A 40 -0.46 5.37 15.56
C ARG A 40 0.69 4.43 15.15
N ARG A 41 0.42 3.44 14.31
CA ARG A 41 1.36 2.35 13.98
C ARG A 41 1.71 2.29 12.49
N LEU A 42 0.81 2.77 11.63
CA LEU A 42 0.99 2.78 10.19
C LEU A 42 2.07 3.79 9.81
N THR A 43 3.15 3.29 9.22
CA THR A 43 4.27 4.09 8.72
C THR A 43 4.49 3.84 7.23
N VAL A 44 5.26 4.71 6.59
CA VAL A 44 5.71 4.51 5.21
C VAL A 44 7.17 4.07 5.26
N GLY A 45 7.44 2.88 4.72
CA GLY A 45 8.79 2.34 4.60
C GLY A 45 9.61 3.04 3.50
N PRO A 46 10.94 2.83 3.47
CA PRO A 46 11.85 3.47 2.52
C PRO A 46 11.56 3.13 1.05
N SER A 47 10.91 1.99 0.80
CA SER A 47 10.45 1.56 -0.53
C SER A 47 9.12 2.22 -0.97
N GLY A 48 8.54 3.08 -0.13
CA GLY A 48 7.18 3.59 -0.31
C GLY A 48 6.09 2.58 0.07
N ALA A 49 6.42 1.46 0.70
CA ALA A 49 5.42 0.52 1.22
C ALA A 49 4.72 1.09 2.46
N LEU A 50 3.43 0.79 2.66
CA LEU A 50 2.81 0.98 3.98
C LEU A 50 3.23 -0.16 4.88
N VAL A 51 3.68 0.14 6.09
CA VAL A 51 4.16 -0.83 7.06
C VAL A 51 3.33 -0.69 8.33
N ILE A 52 2.84 -1.81 8.85
CA ILE A 52 2.09 -1.87 10.10
C ILE A 52 2.82 -2.90 10.98
N PRO A 53 3.67 -2.45 11.92
CA PRO A 53 4.33 -3.34 12.87
C PRO A 53 3.31 -4.11 13.69
N LEU A 54 3.59 -5.36 14.03
CA LEU A 54 2.73 -6.24 14.83
C LEU A 54 3.22 -6.34 16.28
N PRO A 55 2.33 -6.56 17.28
CA PRO A 55 2.74 -6.57 18.69
C PRO A 55 3.68 -7.73 19.04
N GLY A 56 3.48 -8.90 18.42
CA GLY A 56 4.30 -10.10 18.60
C GLY A 56 5.54 -10.19 17.71
N GLY A 57 5.94 -9.07 17.09
CA GLY A 57 7.04 -9.02 16.12
C GLY A 57 6.59 -9.24 14.66
N GLY A 58 7.42 -8.78 13.74
CA GLY A 58 7.09 -8.72 12.30
C GLY A 58 6.19 -7.53 11.92
N SER A 59 5.82 -7.48 10.65
CA SER A 59 5.05 -6.38 10.05
C SER A 59 4.08 -6.91 9.01
N VAL A 60 2.93 -6.25 8.88
CA VAL A 60 2.13 -6.31 7.65
C VAL A 60 2.60 -5.20 6.73
N GLU A 61 2.95 -5.55 5.50
CA GLU A 61 3.47 -4.63 4.51
C GLU A 61 2.59 -4.58 3.28
N VAL A 62 2.32 -3.37 2.80
CA VAL A 62 1.62 -3.13 1.55
C VAL A 62 2.59 -2.45 0.60
N GLY A 63 3.18 -3.24 -0.29
CA GLY A 63 4.20 -2.80 -1.23
C GLY A 63 3.74 -2.93 -2.67
N ARG A 64 4.47 -2.31 -3.59
CA ARG A 64 4.29 -2.49 -5.02
C ARG A 64 5.42 -3.34 -5.58
N MET A 65 5.08 -4.42 -6.28
CA MET A 65 6.05 -5.34 -6.87
C MET A 65 5.77 -5.52 -8.36
N ARG A 66 6.83 -5.67 -9.16
CA ARG A 66 6.71 -6.01 -10.57
C ARG A 66 6.39 -7.50 -10.69
N ARG A 67 5.24 -7.82 -11.28
CA ARG A 67 4.78 -9.19 -11.55
C ARG A 67 4.36 -9.28 -13.01
N ARG A 68 4.98 -10.20 -13.75
CA ARG A 68 4.72 -10.41 -15.19
C ARG A 68 4.74 -9.11 -16.02
N GLY A 69 5.72 -8.25 -15.75
CA GLY A 69 5.88 -6.96 -16.45
C GLY A 69 4.99 -5.81 -15.95
N ALA A 70 3.99 -6.06 -15.09
CA ALA A 70 3.12 -5.03 -14.54
C ALA A 70 3.41 -4.75 -13.06
N ALA A 71 3.33 -3.49 -12.64
CA ALA A 71 3.45 -3.11 -11.24
C ALA A 71 2.13 -3.39 -10.51
N ARG A 72 2.16 -4.29 -9.52
CA ARG A 72 0.99 -4.72 -8.74
C ARG A 72 1.19 -4.45 -7.26
N TRP A 73 0.12 -4.08 -6.58
CA TRP A 73 0.11 -4.00 -5.13
C TRP A 73 0.05 -5.40 -4.52
N VAL A 74 0.84 -5.59 -3.48
CA VAL A 74 0.91 -6.85 -2.73
C VAL A 74 0.79 -6.55 -1.25
N VAL A 75 0.12 -7.45 -0.54
CA VAL A 75 0.05 -7.45 0.92
C VAL A 75 0.89 -8.63 1.40
N VAL A 76 1.92 -8.33 2.17
CA VAL A 76 2.79 -9.32 2.79
C VAL A 76 2.46 -9.31 4.28
N ALA A 77 2.19 -10.49 4.83
CA ALA A 77 1.93 -10.65 6.25
C ALA A 77 2.60 -11.93 6.76
N PRO A 78 3.11 -11.95 8.00
CA PRO A 78 3.59 -13.19 8.60
C PRO A 78 2.45 -14.22 8.65
N THR A 79 2.79 -15.49 8.45
CA THR A 79 1.81 -16.59 8.52
C THR A 79 2.10 -17.52 9.70
N ALA A 80 1.04 -18.17 10.16
CA ALA A 80 1.11 -19.23 11.15
C ALA A 80 1.60 -20.56 10.58
N ASP A 81 1.51 -20.74 9.26
CA ASP A 81 1.74 -22.01 8.58
C ASP A 81 3.19 -22.52 8.71
N ALA A 82 4.16 -21.62 8.89
CA ALA A 82 5.56 -21.97 9.05
C ALA A 82 6.30 -20.96 9.96
N PRO A 83 7.28 -21.40 10.78
CA PRO A 83 8.16 -20.49 11.52
C PRO A 83 8.90 -19.53 10.58
N GLY A 84 8.77 -18.22 10.81
CA GLY A 84 9.33 -17.20 9.92
C GLY A 84 8.65 -17.09 8.55
N GLY A 85 7.54 -17.79 8.34
CA GLY A 85 6.80 -17.78 7.09
C GLY A 85 6.10 -16.45 6.83
N VAL A 86 6.04 -16.07 5.56
CA VAL A 86 5.30 -14.91 5.08
C VAL A 86 4.33 -15.34 3.99
N LYS A 87 3.12 -14.79 4.05
CA LYS A 87 2.08 -14.96 3.05
C LYS A 87 1.95 -13.69 2.24
N VAL A 88 2.14 -13.82 0.93
CA VAL A 88 1.95 -12.74 -0.04
C VAL A 88 0.58 -12.90 -0.69
N ARG A 89 -0.21 -11.83 -0.67
CA ARG A 89 -1.50 -11.73 -1.38
C ARG A 89 -1.38 -10.63 -2.42
N GLU A 90 -1.98 -10.83 -3.59
CA GLU A 90 -1.91 -9.89 -4.71
C GLU A 90 -3.32 -9.40 -5.13
N PRO A 91 -4.04 -8.65 -4.28
CA PRO A 91 -5.37 -8.17 -4.64
C PRO A 91 -5.31 -7.17 -5.79
N HIS A 92 -6.33 -7.17 -6.65
CA HIS A 92 -6.37 -6.31 -7.85
C HIS A 92 -7.17 -5.02 -7.64
N THR A 93 -7.72 -4.80 -6.44
CA THR A 93 -8.54 -3.61 -6.12
C THR A 93 -8.13 -3.03 -4.77
N LEU A 94 -8.30 -1.72 -4.59
CA LEU A 94 -7.99 -1.04 -3.33
C LEU A 94 -8.73 -1.65 -2.14
N GLY A 95 -10.05 -1.91 -2.30
CA GLY A 95 -10.83 -2.59 -1.26
C GLY A 95 -10.35 -4.01 -0.97
N GLY A 96 -9.86 -4.74 -1.97
CA GLY A 96 -9.24 -6.06 -1.80
C GLY A 96 -7.94 -5.99 -1.00
N ILE A 97 -7.12 -4.96 -1.22
CA ILE A 97 -5.90 -4.68 -0.46
C ILE A 97 -6.27 -4.38 1.00
N THR A 98 -7.17 -3.44 1.24
CA THR A 98 -7.62 -3.07 2.59
C THR A 98 -8.16 -4.28 3.35
N ARG A 99 -9.02 -5.10 2.71
CA ARG A 99 -9.54 -6.33 3.32
C ARG A 99 -8.44 -7.33 3.64
N ALA A 100 -7.46 -7.49 2.76
CA ALA A 100 -6.34 -8.40 2.98
C ALA A 100 -5.46 -7.96 4.15
N VAL A 101 -5.21 -6.67 4.30
CA VAL A 101 -4.47 -6.10 5.44
C VAL A 101 -5.23 -6.30 6.75
N LEU A 102 -6.52 -5.94 6.79
CA LEU A 102 -7.32 -6.08 8.02
C LEU A 102 -7.43 -7.55 8.45
N ALA A 103 -7.68 -8.46 7.52
CA ALA A 103 -7.71 -9.90 7.82
C ALA A 103 -6.36 -10.41 8.37
N ALA A 104 -5.23 -9.91 7.85
CA ALA A 104 -3.91 -10.27 8.37
C ALA A 104 -3.68 -9.74 9.79
N LEU A 105 -4.10 -8.50 10.06
CA LEU A 105 -4.03 -7.90 11.39
C LEU A 105 -4.89 -8.67 12.40
N ASP A 106 -6.12 -9.04 12.02
CA ASP A 106 -7.03 -9.79 12.89
C ASP A 106 -6.50 -11.20 13.20
N SER A 107 -5.90 -11.85 12.21
CA SER A 107 -5.26 -13.16 12.38
C SER A 107 -4.05 -13.11 13.33
N THR A 108 -3.40 -11.95 13.43
CA THR A 108 -2.24 -11.76 14.33
C THR A 108 -2.66 -11.30 15.72
N ASP A 109 -3.71 -10.48 15.84
CA ASP A 109 -4.22 -10.03 17.16
C ASP A 109 -4.81 -11.18 17.98
N MET A 110 -5.28 -12.24 17.32
CA MET A 110 -5.75 -13.48 17.95
C MET A 110 -4.63 -14.43 18.41
N ARG A 111 -3.35 -14.11 18.15
CA ARG A 111 -2.18 -14.88 18.60
C ARG A 111 -1.57 -14.29 19.86
#